data_AF-A0AAI9GK62-F1
#
_entry.id   AF-A0AAI9GK62-F1
#
_cell.length_a   1.000
_cell.length_b   1.000
_cell.length_c   1.000
_cell.angle_alpha   90.00
_cell.angle_beta   90.00
_cell.angle_gamma   90.00
#
_symmetry.space_group_name_H-M   'P 1'
#
loop_
_entity.id
_entity.type
_entity.pdbx_description
1 polymer ?
#
loop_
_entity_poly.entity_id
_entity_poly.type
_entity_poly.pdbx_seq_one_letter_code
_entity_poly.pdbx_strand_id
1 'polypeptide(L)'
;MRPTPWTTWLSEPHRDPVYLLLNTLAQPNPTDVLFANDWIEQAFPLYNGTPLAHLIAQSPWLVKLKPSAAVPLGQLLDRKGFSDPSWGWAYRSPMAWDAQLHHWQQRQLVKLDGEMVVLRLMDSRIANVLIPSLREV
;
A
#
# COMPACT_ATOMS: atom_id res chain seq x y z
N MET A 1 -14.23 -15.80 -10.02
CA MET A 1 -12.83 -15.91 -10.50
C MET A 1 -11.94 -16.30 -9.33
N ARG A 2 -11.01 -17.24 -9.49
CA ARG A 2 -9.97 -17.45 -8.46
C ARG A 2 -9.05 -16.23 -8.47
N PRO A 3 -8.66 -15.68 -7.31
CA PRO A 3 -7.69 -14.60 -7.29
C PRO A 3 -6.38 -15.08 -7.92
N THR A 4 -5.82 -14.27 -8.82
CA THR A 4 -4.49 -14.51 -9.40
C THR A 4 -3.47 -14.58 -8.27
N PRO A 5 -2.59 -15.59 -8.22
CA PRO A 5 -1.52 -15.65 -7.23
C PRO A 5 -0.64 -14.39 -7.26
N TRP A 6 -0.18 -13.97 -6.09
CA TRP A 6 0.67 -12.79 -5.95
C TRP A 6 1.98 -12.92 -6.72
N THR A 7 2.61 -14.09 -6.70
CA THR A 7 3.82 -14.34 -7.50
C THR A 7 3.58 -14.08 -8.98
N THR A 8 2.43 -14.53 -9.51
CA THR A 8 2.05 -14.30 -10.90
C THR A 8 1.83 -12.81 -11.18
N TRP A 9 1.01 -12.12 -10.37
CA TRP A 9 0.70 -10.71 -10.59
C TRP A 9 1.91 -9.78 -10.46
N LEU A 10 2.79 -10.03 -9.47
CA LEU A 10 4.00 -9.21 -9.25
C LEU A 10 5.06 -9.43 -10.32
N SER A 11 5.20 -10.66 -10.82
CA SER A 11 6.25 -11.04 -11.78
C SER A 11 5.83 -10.90 -13.25
N GLU A 12 4.55 -10.60 -13.51
CA GLU A 12 4.06 -10.36 -14.87
C GLU A 12 4.88 -9.23 -15.55
N PRO A 13 5.40 -9.45 -16.77
CA PRO A 13 6.12 -8.43 -17.51
C PRO A 13 5.26 -7.19 -17.71
N HIS A 14 5.63 -6.10 -17.04
CA HIS A 14 4.92 -4.83 -17.11
C HIS A 14 5.91 -3.67 -17.01
N ARG A 15 5.64 -2.57 -17.71
CA ARG A 15 6.53 -1.39 -17.71
C ARG A 15 6.42 -0.57 -16.43
N ASP A 16 5.21 -0.51 -15.88
CA ASP A 16 4.95 0.33 -14.71
C ASP A 16 5.49 -0.29 -13.40
N PRO A 17 6.12 0.53 -12.54
CA PRO A 17 6.55 0.13 -11.21
C PRO A 17 5.41 -0.41 -10.34
N VAL A 18 5.76 -1.28 -9.40
CA VAL A 18 4.86 -1.75 -8.35
C VAL A 18 5.00 -0.84 -7.13
N TYR A 19 3.86 -0.38 -6.65
CA TYR A 19 3.73 0.35 -5.41
C TYR A 19 2.90 -0.43 -4.40
N LEU A 20 3.19 -0.21 -3.12
CA LEU A 20 2.47 -0.78 -2.00
C LEU A 20 2.01 0.34 -1.09
N LEU A 21 0.76 0.26 -0.62
CA LEU A 21 0.24 1.07 0.46
C LEU A 21 0.14 0.19 1.70
N LEU A 22 1.10 0.35 2.62
CA LEU A 22 1.31 -0.56 3.74
C LEU A 22 0.66 -0.03 5.01
N ASN A 23 -0.03 -0.93 5.72
CA ASN A 23 -0.59 -0.71 7.04
C ASN A 23 0.43 -1.13 8.11
N THR A 24 1.10 -0.16 8.73
CA THR A 24 2.10 -0.38 9.78
C THR A 24 1.52 -0.97 11.07
N LEU A 25 0.19 -0.93 11.22
CA LEU A 25 -0.50 -1.49 12.39
C LEU A 25 -0.80 -2.99 12.27
N ALA A 26 -0.58 -3.59 11.09
CA ALA A 26 -0.77 -5.02 10.88
C ALA A 26 0.36 -5.83 11.53
N GLN A 27 0.07 -7.09 11.89
CA GLN A 27 1.09 -8.02 12.40
C GLN A 27 1.31 -9.25 11.51
N PRO A 28 2.58 -9.57 11.14
CA PRO A 28 3.79 -8.76 11.39
C PRO A 28 3.74 -7.42 10.63
N ASN A 29 4.47 -6.41 11.12
CA ASN A 29 4.51 -5.11 10.47
C ASN A 29 5.12 -5.25 9.05
N PRO A 30 4.36 -4.97 7.99
CA PRO A 30 4.82 -5.19 6.62
C PRO A 30 6.02 -4.34 6.25
N THR A 31 6.15 -3.11 6.77
CA THR A 31 7.33 -2.29 6.49
C THR A 31 8.60 -2.93 7.04
N ASP A 32 8.54 -3.49 8.24
CA ASP A 32 9.70 -4.08 8.91
C ASP A 32 10.19 -5.32 8.14
N VAL A 33 9.25 -6.15 7.67
CA VAL A 33 9.55 -7.29 6.80
C VAL A 33 10.22 -6.85 5.51
N LEU A 34 9.69 -5.81 4.85
CA LEU A 34 10.25 -5.32 3.59
C LEU A 34 11.64 -4.69 3.74
N PHE A 35 11.87 -3.91 4.81
CA PHE A 35 13.19 -3.36 5.13
C PHE A 35 14.20 -4.45 5.46
N ALA A 36 13.82 -5.44 6.27
CA ALA A 36 14.71 -6.54 6.66
C ALA A 36 15.20 -7.38 5.47
N ASN A 37 14.44 -7.41 4.37
CA ASN A 37 14.79 -8.16 3.17
C ASN A 37 15.36 -7.28 2.03
N ASP A 38 15.60 -5.98 2.27
CA ASP A 38 16.11 -5.03 1.27
C ASP A 38 15.22 -4.93 0.00
N TRP A 39 13.90 -5.00 0.18
CA TRP A 39 12.93 -5.03 -0.93
C TRP A 39 12.43 -3.65 -1.38
N ILE A 40 12.80 -2.60 -0.67
CA ILE A 40 12.28 -1.23 -0.85
C ILE A 40 13.20 -0.42 -1.77
N GLU A 41 12.66 0.11 -2.86
CA GLU A 41 13.37 1.09 -3.70
C GLU A 41 13.21 2.50 -3.13
N GLN A 42 11.98 2.89 -2.80
CA GLN A 42 11.65 4.15 -2.14
C GLN A 42 10.53 3.92 -1.14
N ALA A 43 10.53 4.66 -0.04
CA ALA A 43 9.50 4.56 0.97
C ALA A 43 9.28 5.90 1.66
N PHE A 44 8.03 6.19 2.03
CA PHE A 44 7.69 7.40 2.77
C PHE A 44 6.43 7.22 3.63
N PRO A 45 6.43 7.66 4.89
CA PRO A 45 5.23 7.70 5.72
C PRO A 45 4.32 8.84 5.27
N LEU A 46 3.12 8.52 4.80
CA LEU A 46 2.22 9.48 4.15
C LEU A 46 1.70 10.59 5.07
N TYR A 47 1.70 10.42 6.39
CA TYR A 47 1.27 11.49 7.29
C TYR A 47 2.33 12.57 7.47
N ASN A 48 3.59 12.30 7.11
CA ASN A 48 4.66 13.30 7.21
C ASN A 48 4.38 14.49 6.29
N GLY A 49 4.53 15.70 6.81
CA GLY A 49 4.23 16.94 6.09
C GLY A 49 2.74 17.23 5.88
N THR A 50 1.84 16.52 6.59
CA THR A 50 0.38 16.72 6.50
C THR A 50 -0.20 17.11 7.87
N PRO A 51 -1.47 17.54 7.97
CA PRO A 51 -2.15 17.74 9.26
C PRO A 51 -2.16 16.49 10.16
N LEU A 52 -1.97 15.30 9.58
CA LEU A 52 -1.89 14.03 10.32
C LEU A 52 -0.50 13.73 10.89
N ALA A 53 0.48 14.63 10.76
CA ALA A 53 1.85 14.38 11.24
C ALA A 53 1.93 14.01 12.74
N HIS A 54 0.97 14.45 13.55
CA HIS A 54 0.86 14.05 14.95
C HIS A 54 0.54 12.55 15.15
N LEU A 55 0.08 11.84 14.12
CA LEU A 55 -0.18 10.41 14.09
C LEU A 55 0.89 9.60 13.34
N ILE A 56 2.10 10.17 13.16
CA ILE A 56 3.14 9.57 12.30
C ILE A 56 3.48 8.10 12.64
N ALA A 57 3.42 7.72 13.92
CA ALA A 57 3.66 6.35 14.38
C ALA A 57 2.66 5.33 13.81
N GLN A 58 1.48 5.79 13.37
CA GLN A 58 0.41 4.99 12.76
C GLN A 58 0.29 5.26 11.25
N SER A 59 1.21 6.05 10.69
CA SER A 59 1.13 6.44 9.29
C SER A 59 1.17 5.20 8.40
N PRO A 60 0.31 5.13 7.36
CA PRO A 60 0.56 4.22 6.27
C PRO A 60 1.82 4.64 5.53
N TRP A 61 2.50 3.65 4.96
CA TRP A 61 3.70 3.86 4.17
C TRP A 61 3.40 3.61 2.71
N LEU A 62 3.72 4.59 1.86
CA LEU A 62 3.85 4.35 0.44
C LEU A 62 5.23 3.77 0.18
N VAL A 63 5.28 2.65 -0.52
CA VAL A 63 6.52 1.96 -0.88
C VAL A 63 6.54 1.72 -2.38
N LYS A 64 7.65 2.07 -3.03
CA LYS A 64 8.02 1.58 -4.36
C LYS A 64 8.85 0.32 -4.20
N LEU A 65 8.40 -0.78 -4.79
CA LEU A 65 9.06 -2.08 -4.68
C LEU A 65 10.24 -2.17 -5.66
N LYS A 66 11.39 -2.70 -5.23
CA LYS A 66 12.48 -3.03 -6.16
C LYS A 66 12.01 -4.12 -7.13
N PRO A 67 12.38 -4.06 -8.43
CA PRO A 67 12.05 -5.12 -9.37
C PRO A 67 12.52 -6.52 -8.93
N SER A 68 13.70 -6.61 -8.29
CA SER A 68 14.25 -7.86 -7.76
C SER A 68 13.42 -8.47 -6.62
N ALA A 69 12.60 -7.67 -5.95
CA ALA A 69 11.78 -8.13 -4.84
C ALA A 69 10.42 -8.70 -5.27
N ALA A 70 10.00 -8.54 -6.53
CA ALA A 70 8.69 -8.96 -7.02
C ALA A 70 8.42 -10.46 -6.80
N VAL A 71 9.37 -11.32 -7.20
CA VAL A 71 9.26 -12.78 -7.04
C VAL A 71 9.24 -13.20 -5.56
N PRO A 72 10.24 -12.85 -4.73
CA PRO A 72 10.26 -13.30 -3.33
C PRO A 72 9.10 -12.74 -2.50
N LEU A 73 8.68 -11.48 -2.72
CA LEU A 73 7.49 -10.93 -2.08
C LEU A 73 6.23 -11.70 -2.51
N GLY A 74 6.09 -12.01 -3.80
CA GLY A 74 4.97 -12.79 -4.29
C GLY A 74 4.87 -14.17 -3.63
N GLN A 75 6.00 -14.86 -3.49
CA GLN A 75 6.05 -16.17 -2.84
C GLN A 75 5.69 -16.07 -1.35
N LEU A 76 6.13 -15.01 -0.66
CA LEU A 76 5.76 -14.74 0.72
C LEU A 76 4.24 -14.55 0.85
N LEU A 77 3.63 -13.75 -0.02
CA LEU A 77 2.21 -13.44 -0.01
C LEU A 77 1.34 -14.65 -0.35
N ASP A 78 1.74 -15.46 -1.34
CA ASP A 78 1.05 -16.71 -1.70
C ASP A 78 1.03 -17.72 -0.54
N ARG A 79 2.05 -17.68 0.32
CA ARG A 79 2.17 -18.50 1.53
C ARG A 79 1.55 -17.86 2.78
N LYS A 80 0.85 -16.72 2.64
CA LYS A 80 0.26 -15.94 3.74
C LYS A 80 1.29 -15.50 4.80
N GLY A 81 2.48 -15.07 4.35
CA GLY A 81 3.52 -14.56 5.24
C GLY A 81 3.11 -13.30 6.03
N PHE A 82 2.14 -12.53 5.52
CA PHE A 82 1.37 -11.58 6.33
C PHE A 82 0.10 -12.26 6.82
N SER A 83 0.09 -12.64 8.09
CA SER A 83 -1.06 -13.29 8.74
C SER A 83 -2.25 -12.35 8.91
N ASP A 84 -1.99 -11.06 9.13
CA ASP A 84 -3.03 -10.05 9.21
C ASP A 84 -3.49 -9.67 7.79
N PRO A 85 -4.77 -9.90 7.43
CA PRO A 85 -5.26 -9.59 6.09
C PRO A 85 -5.24 -8.10 5.79
N SER A 86 -5.17 -7.22 6.80
CA SER A 86 -5.16 -5.77 6.67
C SER A 86 -3.78 -5.17 6.40
N TRP A 87 -2.75 -5.98 6.09
CA TRP A 87 -1.36 -5.55 5.89
C TRP A 87 -1.17 -4.43 4.86
N GLY A 88 -2.06 -4.31 3.88
CA GLY A 88 -1.88 -3.37 2.79
C GLY A 88 -2.45 -3.91 1.49
N TRP A 89 -2.09 -3.23 0.41
CA TRP A 89 -2.39 -3.68 -0.95
C TRP A 89 -1.38 -3.09 -1.93
N ALA A 90 -1.38 -3.63 -3.15
CA ALA A 90 -0.44 -3.27 -4.20
C ALA A 90 -1.15 -2.73 -5.44
N TYR A 91 -0.46 -1.89 -6.19
CA TYR A 91 -0.90 -1.43 -7.50
C TYR A 91 0.28 -1.14 -8.42
N ARG A 92 -0.01 -1.02 -9.72
CA ARG A 92 0.94 -0.54 -10.73
C ARG A 92 0.54 0.85 -11.17
N SER A 93 1.53 1.70 -11.42
CA SER A 93 1.25 3.03 -11.96
C SER A 93 2.50 3.63 -12.62
N PRO A 94 2.36 4.33 -13.75
CA PRO A 94 3.47 4.99 -14.41
C PRO A 94 3.81 6.36 -13.78
N MET A 95 2.99 6.85 -12.83
CA MET A 95 3.21 8.17 -12.25
C MET A 95 4.53 8.22 -11.49
N ALA A 96 5.23 9.35 -11.61
CA ALA A 96 6.45 9.65 -10.88
C ALA A 96 6.22 9.61 -9.36
N TRP A 97 7.29 9.33 -8.62
CA TRP A 97 7.26 9.16 -7.15
C TRP A 97 6.56 10.32 -6.42
N ASP A 98 6.95 11.56 -6.71
CA ASP A 98 6.38 12.74 -6.05
C ASP A 98 4.88 12.89 -6.34
N ALA A 99 4.45 12.51 -7.55
CA ALA A 99 3.04 12.50 -7.91
C ALA A 99 2.27 11.40 -7.16
N GLN A 100 2.88 10.22 -6.92
CA GLN A 100 2.29 9.18 -6.08
C GLN A 100 2.13 9.65 -4.63
N LEU A 101 3.18 10.28 -4.07
CA LEU A 101 3.14 10.82 -2.72
C LEU A 101 2.02 11.83 -2.57
N HIS A 102 1.99 12.84 -3.44
CA HIS A 102 0.96 13.86 -3.40
C HIS A 102 -0.44 13.26 -3.54
N HIS A 103 -0.62 12.34 -4.50
CA HIS A 103 -1.89 11.66 -4.74
C HIS A 103 -2.41 10.96 -3.48
N TRP A 104 -1.55 10.22 -2.77
CA TRP A 104 -1.96 9.47 -1.60
C TRP A 104 -2.09 10.33 -0.34
N GLN A 105 -1.22 11.33 -0.16
CA GLN A 105 -1.33 12.26 0.98
C GLN A 105 -2.67 12.99 0.99
N GLN A 106 -3.16 13.41 -0.19
CA GLN A 106 -4.45 14.09 -0.32
C GLN A 106 -5.66 13.20 -0.01
N ARG A 107 -5.49 11.87 0.06
CA ARG A 107 -6.56 10.90 0.26
C ARG A 107 -6.58 10.30 1.67
N GLN A 108 -5.77 10.83 2.59
CA GLN A 108 -5.72 10.34 3.98
C GLN A 108 -6.83 10.94 4.85
N LEU A 109 -7.36 12.11 4.47
CA LEU A 109 -8.44 12.79 5.17
C LEU A 109 -9.64 12.95 4.24
N VAL A 110 -10.82 12.58 4.72
CA VAL A 110 -12.08 12.75 3.98
C VAL A 110 -13.14 13.37 4.88
N LYS A 111 -14.16 13.98 4.26
CA LYS A 111 -15.32 14.49 4.97
C LYS A 111 -16.43 13.44 4.95
N LEU A 112 -16.86 12.99 6.13
CA LEU A 112 -17.96 12.05 6.32
C LEU A 112 -18.98 12.70 7.25
N ASP A 113 -20.23 12.84 6.79
CA ASP A 113 -21.34 13.45 7.55
C ASP A 113 -21.03 14.81 8.19
N GLY A 114 -20.20 15.63 7.52
CA GLY A 114 -19.81 16.94 8.03
C GLY A 114 -18.48 16.97 8.77
N GLU A 115 -17.99 15.82 9.23
CA GLU A 115 -16.78 15.69 10.03
C GLU A 115 -15.57 15.26 9.21
N MET A 116 -14.39 15.76 9.58
CA MET A 116 -13.13 15.31 8.98
C MET A 116 -12.64 14.05 9.67
N VAL A 117 -12.49 12.97 8.91
CA VAL A 117 -12.06 11.67 9.41
C VAL A 117 -10.85 11.15 8.64
N VAL A 118 -10.04 10.32 9.32
CA VAL A 118 -8.92 9.62 8.69
C VAL A 118 -9.47 8.47 7.86
N LEU A 119 -9.24 8.50 6.56
CA LEU A 119 -9.53 7.38 5.68
C LEU A 119 -8.36 6.39 5.73
N ARG A 120 -8.58 5.25 6.37
CA ARG A 120 -7.59 4.17 6.46
C ARG A 120 -7.51 3.33 5.20
N LEU A 121 -7.25 3.97 4.06
CA LEU A 121 -7.24 3.30 2.75
C LEU A 121 -6.12 2.25 2.62
N MET A 122 -5.09 2.29 3.46
CA MET A 122 -4.10 1.21 3.54
C MET A 122 -4.67 -0.11 4.02
N ASP A 123 -5.77 -0.10 4.79
CA ASP A 123 -6.42 -1.32 5.24
C ASP A 123 -7.11 -1.99 4.05
N SER A 124 -6.61 -3.17 3.65
CA SER A 124 -7.14 -3.91 2.51
C SER A 124 -8.65 -4.17 2.62
N ARG A 125 -9.19 -4.30 3.83
CA ARG A 125 -10.62 -4.53 4.06
C ARG A 125 -11.45 -3.31 3.68
N ILE A 126 -10.91 -2.11 3.89
CA ILE A 126 -11.52 -0.85 3.46
C ILE A 126 -11.30 -0.67 1.96
N ALA A 127 -10.06 -0.86 1.47
CA ALA A 127 -9.72 -0.68 0.07
C ALA A 127 -10.52 -1.59 -0.87
N ASN A 128 -10.72 -2.86 -0.48
CA ASN A 128 -11.49 -3.84 -1.26
C ASN A 128 -12.97 -3.46 -1.40
N VAL A 129 -13.51 -2.62 -0.52
CA VAL A 129 -14.87 -2.09 -0.63
C VAL A 129 -14.87 -0.80 -1.43
N LEU A 130 -14.01 0.15 -1.08
CA LEU A 130 -14.08 1.50 -1.65
C LEU A 130 -13.52 1.60 -3.07
N ILE A 131 -12.39 0.96 -3.39
CA ILE A 131 -11.75 1.12 -4.71
C ILE A 131 -12.66 0.65 -5.85
N PRO A 132 -13.34 -0.51 -5.77
CA PRO A 132 -14.28 -0.92 -6.82
C PRO A 132 -15.43 0.09 -6.99
N SER A 133 -16.03 0.57 -5.90
CA SER A 133 -17.14 1.54 -5.96
C SER A 133 -16.75 2.89 -6.56
N LEU A 134 -15.47 3.27 -6.49
CA LEU A 134 -14.95 4.49 -7.10
C LEU A 134 -14.65 4.34 -8.60
N ARG A 135 -14.65 3.12 -9.15
CA ARG A 135 -14.44 2.84 -10.58
C ARG A 135 -15.75 2.80 -11.39
N GLU A 136 -16.89 2.71 -10.72
CA GLU A 136 -18.22 2.64 -11.34
C GLU A 136 -18.85 4.03 -11.59
N VAL A 137 -18.03 5.10 -11.57
CA VAL A 137 -18.44 6.49 -11.83
C VAL A 137 -17.77 7.02 -13.10
#